data_AF-A0A1U7CVQ4-F1
#
_entry.id   AF-A0A1U7CVQ4-F1
#
_cell.length_a   1.000
_cell.length_b   1.000
_cell.length_c   1.000
_cell.angle_alpha   90.00
_cell.angle_beta   90.00
_cell.angle_gamma   90.00
#
_symmetry.space_group_name_H-M   'P 1'
#
loop_
_entity.id
_entity.type
_entity.pdbx_description
1 polymer ?
#
loop_
_entity_poly.entity_id
_entity_poly.type
_entity_poly.pdbx_seq_one_letter_code
_entity_poly.pdbx_strand_id
1 'polypeptide(L)' 'MSEPMDDGGWMVYRRAYGEAARLIEIARFDHCFGRDFAAGLGGNVGAIVAEVRRRMGRSADPGVVDSALDDALAGRSPRW' A
#
# COMPACT_ATOMS: atom_id res chain seq x y z
N MET A 1 -21.22 0.98 6.49
CA MET A 1 -21.69 0.71 5.12
C MET A 1 -20.59 1.19 4.19
N SER A 2 -19.83 0.27 3.59
CA SER A 2 -18.86 0.62 2.56
C SER A 2 -19.62 0.89 1.27
N GLU A 3 -19.37 2.03 0.62
CA GLU A 3 -19.94 2.35 -0.69
C GLU A 3 -19.60 1.23 -1.69
N PRO A 4 -20.53 0.84 -2.58
CA PRO A 4 -20.28 -0.21 -3.56
C PRO A 4 -19.23 0.29 -4.53
N MET A 5 -18.05 -0.30 -4.44
CA MET A 5 -16.96 -0.03 -5.35
C MET A 5 -17.21 -0.81 -6.64
N ASP A 6 -17.16 -0.16 -7.80
CA ASP A 6 -17.24 -0.86 -9.08
C ASP A 6 -16.13 -1.92 -9.18
N ASP A 7 -16.35 -3.00 -9.95
CA ASP A 7 -15.44 -4.15 -10.07
C ASP A 7 -13.98 -3.75 -10.33
N GLY A 8 -13.77 -2.70 -11.15
CA GLY A 8 -12.44 -2.15 -11.43
C GLY A 8 -11.81 -1.48 -10.20
N GLY A 9 -12.59 -0.74 -9.41
CA GLY A 9 -12.12 -0.15 -8.17
C GLY A 9 -11.67 -1.22 -7.16
N TRP A 10 -12.40 -2.33 -7.08
CA TRP A 10 -12.07 -3.42 -6.15
C TRP A 10 -10.74 -4.09 -6.45
N MET A 11 -10.42 -4.29 -7.73
CA MET A 11 -9.11 -4.80 -8.14
C MET A 11 -7.98 -3.82 -7.82
N VAL A 12 -8.20 -2.52 -8.04
CA VAL A 12 -7.22 -1.46 -7.71
C VAL A 12 -6.96 -1.41 -6.21
N TYR A 13 -8.01 -1.43 -5.39
CA TYR A 13 -7.92 -1.45 -3.92
C TYR A 13 -7.15 -2.67 -3.43
N ARG A 14 -7.52 -3.88 -3.89
CA ARG A 14 -6.87 -5.12 -3.48
C ARG A 14 -5.37 -5.12 -3.82
N ARG A 15 -5.03 -4.65 -5.01
CA ARG A 15 -3.63 -4.53 -5.43
C ARG A 15 -2.86 -3.51 -4.59
N ALA A 16 -3.43 -2.32 -4.39
CA ALA A 16 -2.79 -1.26 -3.60
C ALA A 16 -2.59 -1.67 -2.13
N TYR A 17 -3.61 -2.28 -1.52
CA TYR A 17 -3.53 -2.77 -0.15
C TYR A 17 -2.46 -3.86 -0.02
N GLY A 18 -2.43 -4.83 -0.95
CA GLY A 18 -1.43 -5.89 -0.94
C GLY A 18 0.00 -5.39 -1.10
N GLU A 19 0.24 -4.42 -1.99
CA GLU A 19 1.54 -3.78 -2.15
C GLU A 19 1.95 -3.00 -0.89
N ALA A 20 1.01 -2.27 -0.28
CA ALA A 20 1.26 -1.54 0.97
C ALA A 20 1.62 -2.50 2.11
N ALA A 21 0.82 -3.54 2.33
CA ALA A 21 1.06 -4.56 3.37
C ALA A 21 2.43 -5.23 3.18
N ARG A 22 2.75 -5.64 1.94
CA ARG A 22 4.05 -6.23 1.62
C ARG A 22 5.21 -5.30 1.96
N LEU A 23 5.12 -4.01 1.60
CA LEU A 23 6.18 -3.04 1.88
C LEU A 23 6.31 -2.74 3.39
N ILE A 24 5.20 -2.69 4.11
CA ILE A 24 5.18 -2.55 5.58
C ILE A 24 5.87 -3.76 6.23
N GLU A 25 5.57 -4.98 5.77
CA GLU A 25 6.23 -6.19 6.27
C GLU A 25 7.73 -6.18 5.98
N ILE A 26 8.14 -5.83 4.76
CA ILE A 26 9.57 -5.73 4.40
C ILE A 26 10.27 -4.69 5.29
N ALA A 27 9.68 -3.50 5.48
CA ALA A 27 10.23 -2.46 6.33
C ALA A 27 10.30 -2.86 7.82
N ARG A 28 9.41 -3.74 8.27
CA ARG A 28 9.39 -4.27 9.65
C ARG A 28 10.44 -5.37 9.87
N PHE A 29 10.73 -6.18 8.86
CA PHE A 29 11.66 -7.32 8.93
C PHE A 29 13.02 -7.01 8.26
N ASP A 30 13.43 -5.75 8.35
CA ASP A 30 14.59 -5.07 7.75
C ASP A 30 15.93 -5.87 7.70
N HIS A 31 16.07 -6.90 8.53
CA HIS A 31 17.22 -7.81 8.53
C HIS A 31 17.43 -8.59 7.22
N CYS A 32 16.39 -8.76 6.37
CA CYS A 32 16.47 -9.62 5.18
C CYS A 32 16.64 -8.89 3.84
N PHE A 33 16.32 -7.59 3.72
CA PHE A 33 16.23 -6.90 2.41
C PHE A 33 17.39 -5.95 2.08
N GLY A 34 18.43 -5.90 2.93
CA GLY A 34 19.64 -5.15 2.67
C GLY A 34 19.56 -3.69 3.11
N ARG A 35 20.70 -3.19 3.58
CA ARG A 35 20.90 -1.88 4.25
C ARG A 35 20.44 -0.68 3.42
N ASP A 36 20.34 -0.79 2.09
CA ASP A 36 19.94 0.29 1.18
C ASP A 36 18.41 0.41 1.00
N PHE A 37 17.67 -0.71 1.00
CA PHE A 37 16.19 -0.67 0.95
C PHE A 37 15.63 -0.18 2.29
N ALA A 38 16.22 -0.68 3.37
CA ALA A 38 16.07 -0.25 4.75
C ALA A 38 16.27 1.27 4.94
N ALA A 39 17.35 1.83 4.39
CA ALA A 39 17.68 3.24 4.57
C ALA A 39 16.71 4.19 3.84
N GLY A 40 16.05 3.73 2.76
CA GLY A 40 15.10 4.51 1.97
C GLY A 40 13.63 4.36 2.38
N LEU A 41 13.22 3.18 2.85
CA LEU A 41 11.84 2.88 3.30
C LEU A 41 11.69 2.80 4.83
N GLY A 42 12.79 2.62 5.58
CA GLY A 42 12.85 2.17 6.97
C GLY A 42 11.99 2.98 7.94
N GLY A 43 10.73 2.57 8.07
CA GLY A 43 9.73 3.20 8.93
C GLY A 43 9.14 4.51 8.40
N ASN A 44 9.58 5.01 7.25
CA ASN A 44 9.01 6.23 6.68
C ASN A 44 7.73 5.89 5.89
N VAL A 45 6.59 6.04 6.54
CA VAL A 45 5.25 5.89 5.93
C VAL A 45 5.14 6.64 4.60
N GLY A 46 5.77 7.81 4.48
CA GLY A 46 5.79 8.58 3.22
C GLY A 46 6.50 7.86 2.07
N ALA A 47 7.55 7.10 2.33
CA ALA A 47 8.25 6.32 1.32
C ALA A 47 7.43 5.13 0.82
N ILE A 48 6.74 4.44 1.74
CA ILE A 48 5.80 3.35 1.41
C ILE A 48 4.67 3.90 0.52
N VAL A 49 4.05 5.01 0.91
CA VAL A 49 2.98 5.67 0.14
C VAL A 49 3.47 6.05 -1.26
N ALA A 50 4.64 6.68 -1.37
CA ALA A 50 5.21 7.09 -2.65
C ALA A 50 5.48 5.89 -3.57
N GLU A 51 6.02 4.80 -3.02
CA GLU A 51 6.33 3.60 -3.79
C GLU A 51 5.07 2.87 -4.26
N VAL A 52 4.06 2.71 -3.40
CA VAL A 52 2.77 2.13 -3.80
C VAL A 52 2.14 2.96 -4.93
N ARG A 53 2.10 4.30 -4.78
CA ARG A 53 1.58 5.19 -5.83
C ARG A 53 2.35 5.06 -7.15
N ARG A 54 3.68 4.91 -7.11
CA ARG A 54 4.48 4.65 -8.32
C ARG A 54 4.09 3.32 -8.98
N ARG A 55 3.92 2.24 -8.21
CA ARG A 55 3.63 0.89 -8.72
C ARG A 55 2.21 0.71 -9.23
N MET A 56 1.25 1.44 -8.63
CA MET A 56 -0.12 1.49 -9.11
C MET A 56 -0.24 2.27 -10.42
N GLY A 57 0.64 3.26 -10.64
CA GLY A 57 0.71 4.03 -11.87
C GLY A 57 -0.40 5.09 -11.96
N ARG A 58 -0.31 5.95 -12.98
CA ARG A 58 -1.20 7.13 -13.14
C ARG A 58 -2.66 6.76 -13.50
N SER A 59 -2.90 5.55 -13.98
CA SER A 59 -4.23 5.11 -14.40
C SER A 59 -5.05 4.49 -13.26
N ALA A 60 -4.43 4.27 -12.09
CA ALA A 60 -5.15 3.82 -10.90
C ALA A 60 -5.92 4.98 -10.29
N ASP A 61 -7.15 4.73 -9.85
CA ASP A 61 -7.92 5.76 -9.14
C ASP A 61 -7.19 6.17 -7.85
N PRO A 62 -6.82 7.46 -7.70
CA PRO A 62 -6.01 7.90 -6.57
C PRO A 62 -6.76 7.81 -5.23
N GLY A 63 -8.09 7.99 -5.20
CA GLY A 63 -8.89 7.90 -3.97
C GLY A 63 -8.99 6.47 -3.45
N VAL A 64 -9.10 5.50 -4.37
CA VAL A 64 -9.06 4.07 -4.07
C VAL A 64 -7.70 3.65 -3.53
N VAL A 65 -6.62 4.11 -4.17
CA VAL A 65 -5.24 3.82 -3.73
C VAL A 65 -4.98 4.42 -2.36
N ASP A 66 -5.48 5.64 -2.09
CA ASP A 66 -5.32 6.31 -0.80
C ASP A 66 -6.09 5.59 0.31
N SER A 67 -7.32 5.15 0.04
CA SER A 67 -8.12 4.35 0.99
C SER A 67 -7.44 3.03 1.33
N ALA A 68 -6.87 2.35 0.33
CA ALA A 68 -6.14 1.10 0.52
C ALA A 68 -4.86 1.30 1.34
N LEU A 69 -4.16 2.41 1.11
CA LEU A 69 -2.98 2.80 1.89
C LEU A 69 -3.33 3.11 3.34
N ASP A 70 -4.39 3.89 3.59
CA ASP A 70 -4.84 4.22 4.95
C ASP A 70 -5.20 2.96 5.73
N ASP A 71 -5.97 2.03 5.12
CA ASP A 71 -6.35 0.78 5.78
C ASP A 71 -5.13 -0.10 6.09
N ALA A 72 -4.20 -0.26 5.14
CA ALA A 72 -3.01 -1.08 5.34
C ALA A 72 -2.06 -0.47 6.40
N LEU A 73 -1.85 0.84 6.37
CA LEU A 73 -1.00 1.55 7.33
C LEU A 73 -1.61 1.56 8.74
N ALA A 74 -2.93 1.63 8.84
CA ALA A 74 -3.65 1.51 10.10
C ALA A 74 -3.76 0.05 10.62
N GLY A 75 -3.28 -0.94 9.84
CA GLY A 75 -3.36 -2.36 10.19
C GLY A 75 -4.80 -2.89 10.24
N ARG A 76 -5.74 -2.25 9.51
CA ARG A 76 -7.14 -2.70 9.45
C ARG A 76 -7.26 -3.89 8.52
N SER A 77 -8.23 -4.77 8.78
CA SER A 77 -8.55 -5.85 7.84
C SER A 77 -8.97 -5.27 6.48
N PRO A 78 -8.58 -5.92 5.36
CA PRO A 78 -9.03 -5.51 4.04
C PRO A 78 -10.56 -5.62 3.93
N ARG A 79 -11.16 -4.81 3.04
CA ARG A 79 -12.61 -4.65 2.94
C ARG A 79 -13.32 -5.70 2.06
N TRP A 80 -12.62 -6.72 1.57
CA TRP A 80 -13.14 -7.78 0.68
C TRP A 80 -13.32 -9.12 1.37
#